data_AF-A0A5D2PEN9-F1
#
_entry.id   AF-A0A5D2PEN9-F1
#
_cell.length_a   1.000
_cell.length_b   1.000
_cell.length_c   1.000
_cell.angle_alpha   90.00
_cell.angle_beta   90.00
_cell.angle_gamma   90.00
#
_symmetry.space_group_name_H-M   'P 1'
#
loop_
_entity.id
_entity.type
_entity.pdbx_description
1 polymer ?
#
loop_
_entity_poly.entity_id
_entity_poly.type
_entity_poly.pdbx_seq_one_letter_code
_entity_poly.pdbx_strand_id
1 'polypeptide(L)'
;MAKISPQFSKSAINILVLPTIHPILCLPANFFLRSQINMEFIKTWCDATTYLVLCFATFTSYAAEIHGSRKILATKSIFVTLNTTLSAFKTLTELPKRQVKAHRDCGSQRLRRE
;
A
#
# COMPACT_ATOMS: atom_id res chain seq x y z
N MET A 1 -49.15 5.08 -52.73
CA MET A 1 -48.07 5.89 -53.34
C MET A 1 -47.73 7.03 -52.40
N ALA A 2 -46.44 7.33 -52.26
CA ALA A 2 -45.82 8.07 -51.17
C ALA A 2 -46.18 9.57 -51.07
N LYS A 3 -46.16 10.09 -49.83
CA LYS A 3 -45.61 11.43 -49.55
C LYS A 3 -45.18 11.51 -48.08
N ILE A 4 -43.91 11.18 -47.86
CA ILE A 4 -43.15 11.55 -46.66
C ILE A 4 -42.77 13.02 -46.84
N SER A 5 -43.18 13.87 -45.89
CA SER A 5 -42.71 15.25 -45.80
C SER A 5 -41.96 15.40 -44.48
N PRO A 6 -40.67 15.79 -44.48
CA PRO A 6 -39.92 15.99 -43.25
C PRO A 6 -40.07 17.44 -42.79
N GLN A 7 -40.82 17.66 -41.71
CA GLN A 7 -40.72 18.93 -40.98
C GLN A 7 -39.59 18.81 -39.96
N PHE A 8 -38.40 19.28 -40.36
CA PHE A 8 -37.24 19.41 -39.48
C PHE A 8 -37.51 20.47 -38.40
N SER A 9 -38.05 20.02 -37.26
CA SER A 9 -38.14 20.84 -36.05
C SER A 9 -36.77 20.90 -35.39
N LYS A 10 -36.18 22.09 -35.39
CA LYS A 10 -34.89 22.43 -34.79
C LYS A 10 -35.01 22.38 -33.27
N SER A 11 -34.81 21.21 -32.67
CA SER A 11 -34.56 21.12 -31.23
C SER A 11 -33.07 20.94 -30.99
N ALA A 12 -32.49 21.91 -30.29
CA ALA A 12 -31.06 21.96 -29.98
C ALA A 12 -30.66 20.72 -29.16
N ILE A 13 -29.96 19.79 -29.79
CA ILE A 13 -29.31 18.67 -29.10
C ILE A 13 -28.09 19.27 -28.39
N ASN A 14 -28.20 19.53 -27.10
CA ASN A 14 -27.04 19.88 -26.28
C ASN A 14 -26.24 18.60 -26.03
N ILE A 15 -25.32 18.28 -26.96
CA ILE A 15 -24.37 17.18 -26.79
C ILE A 15 -23.38 17.65 -25.72
N LEU A 16 -23.54 17.14 -24.50
CA LEU A 16 -22.49 17.21 -23.48
C LEU A 16 -21.31 16.39 -24.00
N VAL A 17 -20.35 17.06 -24.62
CA VAL A 17 -19.08 16.47 -25.04
C VAL A 17 -18.33 16.09 -23.77
N LEU A 18 -18.32 14.79 -23.43
CA LEU A 18 -17.33 14.27 -22.49
C LEU A 18 -15.93 14.49 -23.09
N PRO A 19 -14.98 15.08 -22.36
CA PRO A 19 -13.62 15.21 -22.87
C PRO A 19 -13.01 13.82 -23.02
N THR A 20 -12.68 13.48 -24.26
CA THR A 20 -11.92 12.29 -24.63
C THR A 20 -10.50 12.36 -24.08
N ILE A 21 -10.22 11.47 -23.11
CA ILE A 21 -8.98 10.69 -22.97
C ILE A 21 -7.68 11.50 -22.79
N HIS A 22 -7.20 11.59 -21.55
CA HIS A 22 -5.76 11.50 -21.28
C HIS A 22 -5.41 10.01 -21.12
N PRO A 23 -4.62 9.40 -22.03
CA PRO A 23 -4.51 7.94 -22.17
C PRO A 23 -3.58 7.27 -21.14
N ILE A 24 -3.34 7.86 -19.96
CA ILE A 24 -2.34 7.33 -19.01
C ILE A 24 -2.97 6.80 -17.70
N LEU A 25 -4.24 7.05 -17.41
CA LEU A 25 -4.89 6.55 -16.18
C LEU A 25 -6.21 5.82 -16.44
N CYS A 26 -6.19 4.76 -17.25
CA CYS A 26 -7.27 3.78 -17.24
C CYS A 26 -7.02 2.73 -16.14
N LEU A 27 -6.98 3.18 -14.88
CA LEU A 27 -7.18 2.24 -13.77
C LEU A 27 -8.70 2.01 -13.66
N PRO A 28 -9.17 0.76 -13.52
CA PRO A 28 -10.59 0.51 -13.36
C PRO A 28 -11.06 1.27 -12.10
N ALA A 29 -12.12 2.08 -12.20
CA ALA A 29 -12.69 2.81 -11.06
C ALA A 29 -12.95 1.89 -9.85
N ASN A 30 -13.28 0.62 -10.14
CA ASN A 30 -13.43 -0.45 -9.17
C ASN A 30 -12.16 -0.72 -8.35
N PHE A 31 -10.95 -0.57 -8.91
CA PHE A 31 -9.69 -0.73 -8.20
C PHE A 31 -9.47 0.37 -7.17
N PHE A 32 -9.70 1.64 -7.54
CA PHE A 32 -9.58 2.75 -6.61
C PHE A 32 -10.59 2.65 -5.46
N LEU A 33 -11.85 2.33 -5.77
CA LEU A 33 -12.88 2.10 -4.76
C LEU A 33 -12.52 0.94 -3.83
N ARG A 34 -12.07 -0.19 -4.39
CA ARG A 34 -11.64 -1.35 -3.59
C ARG A 34 -10.42 -1.05 -2.72
N SER A 35 -9.47 -0.28 -3.24
CA SER A 35 -8.30 0.18 -2.48
C SER A 35 -8.74 1.04 -1.30
N GLN A 36 -9.63 2.02 -1.52
CA GLN A 36 -10.16 2.85 -0.44
C GLN A 36 -10.90 2.04 0.62
N ILE A 37 -11.77 1.12 0.22
CA ILE A 37 -12.51 0.24 1.15
C ILE A 37 -11.55 -0.58 2.00
N ASN A 38 -10.50 -1.15 1.40
CA ASN A 38 -9.52 -1.94 2.13
C ASN A 38 -8.71 -1.08 3.12
N MET A 39 -8.35 0.14 2.73
CA MET A 39 -7.63 1.07 3.61
C MET A 39 -8.51 1.54 4.77
N GLU A 40 -9.78 1.86 4.52
CA GLU A 40 -10.74 2.26 5.55
C GLU A 40 -11.04 1.11 6.52
N PHE A 41 -11.15 -0.12 6.00
CA PHE A 41 -11.24 -1.32 6.83
C PHE A 41 -10.05 -1.43 7.78
N ILE A 42 -8.82 -1.34 7.27
CA ILE A 42 -7.60 -1.38 8.09
C ILE A 42 -7.62 -0.28 9.14
N LYS A 43 -7.97 0.95 8.74
CA LYS A 43 -8.04 2.10 9.65
C LYS A 43 -8.93 1.81 10.85
N THR A 44 -10.13 1.30 10.62
CA THR A 44 -11.09 0.92 11.67
C THR A 44 -10.48 -0.04 12.71
N TRP A 45 -9.70 -1.03 12.28
CA TRP A 45 -9.04 -1.96 13.19
C TRP A 45 -7.84 -1.35 13.90
N CYS A 46 -7.08 -0.49 13.21
CA CYS A 46 -5.95 0.20 13.79
C CYS A 46 -6.37 1.23 14.83
N ASP A 47 -7.53 1.88 14.68
CA ASP A 47 -8.13 2.82 15.63
C ASP A 47 -8.38 2.20 17.02
N ALA A 48 -8.49 0.86 17.10
CA ALA A 48 -8.61 0.12 18.35
C ALA A 48 -7.26 -0.25 19.00
N THR A 49 -6.13 0.11 18.39
CA THR A 49 -4.78 -0.18 18.90
C THR A 49 -4.15 1.04 19.57
N THR A 50 -3.11 0.83 20.37
CA THR A 50 -2.35 1.94 20.98
C THR A 50 -1.43 2.65 19.99
N TYR A 51 -0.96 1.95 18.95
CA TYR A 51 0.00 2.47 17.97
C TYR A 51 -0.64 2.64 16.59
N LEU A 52 -1.61 3.54 16.51
CA LEU A 52 -2.45 3.82 15.34
C LEU A 52 -1.66 3.93 14.02
N VAL A 53 -0.65 4.82 14.02
CA VAL A 53 0.16 5.13 12.83
C VAL A 53 1.00 3.92 12.41
N LEU A 54 1.60 3.23 13.38
CA LEU A 54 2.41 2.04 13.12
C LEU A 54 1.54 0.91 12.56
N CYS A 55 0.36 0.68 13.14
CA CYS A 55 -0.58 -0.32 12.67
C CYS A 55 -0.98 -0.06 11.21
N PHE A 56 -1.37 1.18 10.90
CA PHE A 56 -1.81 1.54 9.54
C PHE A 56 -0.66 1.40 8.53
N ALA A 57 0.52 1.94 8.84
CA ALA A 57 1.71 1.79 8.00
C ALA A 57 2.09 0.32 7.78
N THR A 58 1.90 -0.53 8.80
CA THR A 58 2.19 -1.97 8.72
C THR A 58 1.25 -2.69 7.75
N PHE A 59 -0.05 -2.42 7.81
CA PHE A 59 -1.05 -3.22 7.09
C PHE A 59 -1.47 -2.67 5.73
N THR A 60 -1.21 -1.40 5.43
CA THR A 60 -1.54 -0.80 4.13
C THR A 60 -0.90 -1.52 2.95
N SER A 61 0.32 -2.05 3.10
CA SER A 61 0.98 -2.87 2.08
C SER A 61 0.28 -4.21 1.83
N TYR A 62 -0.48 -4.72 2.81
CA TYR A 62 -1.28 -5.95 2.72
C TYR A 62 -2.75 -5.68 2.37
N ALA A 63 -3.16 -4.43 2.14
CA ALA A 63 -4.56 -4.04 1.95
C ALA A 63 -5.24 -4.82 0.82
N ALA A 64 -4.52 -5.05 -0.28
CA ALA A 64 -5.02 -5.84 -1.39
C ALA A 64 -5.26 -7.31 -1.01
N GLU A 65 -4.50 -7.89 -0.07
CA GLU A 65 -4.70 -9.28 0.36
C GLU A 65 -5.76 -9.41 1.46
N ILE A 66 -5.89 -8.38 2.31
CA ILE A 66 -6.82 -8.37 3.44
C ILE A 66 -8.27 -8.40 2.95
N HIS A 67 -8.60 -7.72 1.85
CA HIS A 67 -9.94 -7.71 1.25
C HIS A 67 -11.10 -7.46 2.25
N GLY A 68 -10.88 -6.61 3.26
CA GLY A 68 -11.88 -6.36 4.30
C GLY A 68 -12.15 -7.55 5.24
N SER A 69 -11.27 -8.55 5.29
CA SER A 69 -11.45 -9.76 6.11
C SER A 69 -10.68 -9.67 7.42
N ARG A 70 -11.41 -9.75 8.55
CA ARG A 70 -10.84 -9.76 9.90
C ARG A 70 -9.88 -10.93 10.12
N LYS A 71 -10.25 -12.12 9.61
CA LYS A 71 -9.44 -13.33 9.72
C LYS A 71 -8.10 -13.14 9.01
N ILE A 72 -8.12 -12.61 7.79
CA ILE A 72 -6.89 -12.38 7.02
C ILE A 72 -6.03 -11.30 7.70
N LEU A 73 -6.64 -10.20 8.17
CA LEU A 73 -5.93 -9.17 8.94
C LEU A 73 -5.22 -9.75 10.16
N ALA A 74 -5.90 -10.59 10.95
CA ALA A 74 -5.31 -11.24 12.12
C ALA A 74 -4.15 -12.17 11.72
N THR A 75 -4.31 -12.96 10.66
CA THR A 75 -3.22 -13.81 10.14
C THR A 75 -2.02 -12.98 9.69
N LYS A 76 -2.25 -11.86 8.99
CA LYS A 76 -1.17 -10.93 8.59
C LYS A 76 -0.49 -10.31 9.81
N SER A 77 -1.23 -9.98 10.86
CA SER A 77 -0.66 -9.46 12.11
C SER A 77 0.31 -10.43 12.77
N ILE A 78 -0.08 -11.70 12.88
CA ILE A 78 0.79 -12.76 13.42
C ILE A 78 2.02 -12.93 12.53
N PHE A 79 1.83 -12.95 11.20
CA PHE A 79 2.93 -13.08 10.24
C PHE A 79 3.94 -11.93 10.34
N VAL A 80 3.49 -10.67 10.36
CA VAL A 80 4.37 -9.51 10.51
C VAL A 80 5.11 -9.58 11.84
N THR A 81 4.39 -9.88 12.93
CA THR A 81 4.99 -9.98 14.27
C THR A 81 6.10 -11.03 14.31
N LEU A 82 5.85 -12.21 13.74
CA LEU A 82 6.83 -13.29 13.68
C LEU A 82 8.08 -12.88 12.89
N ASN A 83 7.90 -12.34 11.69
CA ASN A 83 9.03 -11.93 10.83
C ASN A 83 9.85 -10.81 11.44
N THR A 84 9.19 -9.81 12.03
CA THR A 84 9.86 -8.72 12.74
C THR A 84 10.65 -9.25 13.92
N THR A 85 10.09 -10.18 14.70
CA THR A 85 10.76 -10.81 15.84
C THR A 85 11.99 -11.59 15.40
N LEU A 86 11.89 -12.39 14.32
CA LEU A 86 13.01 -13.15 13.77
C LEU A 86 14.11 -12.23 13.22
N SER A 87 13.74 -11.14 12.55
CA SER A 87 14.68 -10.12 12.05
C SER A 87 15.41 -9.42 13.19
N ALA A 88 14.67 -9.04 14.25
CA ALA A 88 15.25 -8.46 15.45
C ALA A 88 16.21 -9.44 16.13
N PHE A 89 15.82 -10.70 16.29
CA PHE A 89 16.69 -11.74 16.84
C PHE A 89 17.98 -11.92 16.04
N LYS A 90 17.89 -11.97 14.71
CA LYS A 90 19.07 -12.03 13.83
C LYS A 90 19.96 -10.80 14.04
N THR A 91 19.38 -9.62 14.18
CA THR A 91 20.15 -8.40 14.45
C THR A 91 20.87 -8.49 15.79
N LEU A 92 20.17 -8.93 16.84
CA LEU A 92 20.73 -9.10 18.18
C LEU A 92 21.88 -10.13 18.22
N THR A 93 21.79 -11.21 17.45
CA THR A 93 22.86 -12.23 17.37
C THR A 93 24.07 -11.78 16.55
N GLU A 94 23.88 -10.87 15.59
CA GLU A 94 24.97 -10.32 14.77
C GLU A 94 25.65 -9.09 15.41
N LEU A 95 24.98 -8.38 16.32
CA LEU A 95 25.53 -7.20 17.02
C LEU A 95 26.88 -7.50 17.71
N PRO A 96 27.03 -8.58 18.52
CA PRO A 96 28.32 -8.90 19.15
C PRO A 96 29.43 -9.15 18.13
N LYS A 97 29.12 -9.83 17.02
CA LYS A 97 30.10 -10.13 15.96
C LYS A 97 30.59 -8.85 15.28
N ARG A 98 29.67 -7.90 15.03
CA ARG A 98 30.00 -6.60 14.46
C ARG A 98 30.85 -5.76 15.42
N GLN A 99 30.54 -5.77 16.72
CA GLN A 99 31.33 -5.06 17.73
C GLN A 99 32.76 -5.62 17.82
N VAL A 100 32.92 -6.94 17.83
CA VAL A 100 34.23 -7.60 17.83
C VAL A 100 35.03 -7.24 16.57
N LYS A 101 34.38 -7.28 15.39
CA LYS A 101 35.02 -6.89 14.14
C LYS A 101 35.44 -5.41 14.15
N ALA A 102 34.56 -4.51 14.57
CA ALA A 102 34.86 -3.09 14.68
C ALA A 102 36.04 -2.81 15.64
N HIS A 103 36.09 -3.52 16.77
CA HIS A 103 37.20 -3.40 17.72
C HIS A 103 38.53 -3.89 17.12
N ARG A 104 38.51 -5.04 16.41
CA ARG A 104 39.68 -5.57 15.70
C ARG A 104 40.16 -4.62 14.59
N ASP A 105 39.24 -4.04 13.82
CA ASP A 105 39.56 -3.14 12.72
C ASP A 105 40.20 -1.84 13.24
N CYS A 106 39.72 -1.30 14.36
CA CYS A 106 40.33 -0.14 15.04
C CYS A 106 41.76 -0.44 15.50
N GLY A 107 41.99 -1.58 16.15
CA GLY A 107 43.34 -2.02 16.55
C GLY A 107 44.28 -2.21 15.35
N SER A 108 43.76 -2.77 14.26
CA SER A 108 44.53 -2.99 13.02
C SER A 108 44.88 -1.68 12.30
N GLN A 109 44.02 -0.66 12.39
CA GLN A 109 44.33 0.68 11.86
C GLN A 109 45.36 1.42 12.71
N ARG A 110 45.36 1.24 14.04
CA ARG A 110 46.34 1.86 14.94
C ARG A 110 47.75 1.33 14.68
N LEU A 111 47.91 0.02 14.55
CA LEU A 111 49.18 -0.61 14.20
C LEU A 111 49.72 -0.23 12.82
N ARG A 112 48.88 0.30 11.93
CA ARG A 112 49.28 0.71 10.57
C ARG A 112 49.74 2.18 10.49
N ARG A 113 49.61 2.95 11.57
CA ARG A 113 50.03 4.36 11.63
C ARG A 113 51.31 4.59 12.44
N GLU A 114 51.83 3.53 13.06
CA GLU A 114 53.13 3.49 13.75
C GLU A 114 54.19 2.94 12.80
#